data_AF-A0A375YJ24-F1
#
_entry.id   AF-A0A375YJ24-F1
#
_cell.length_a   1.000
_cell.length_b   1.000
_cell.length_c   1.000
_cell.angle_alpha   90.00
_cell.angle_beta   90.00
_cell.angle_gamma   90.00
#
_symmetry.space_group_name_H-M   'P 1'
#
loop_
_entity.id
_entity.type
_entity.pdbx_description
1 polymer ?
#
loop_
_entity_poly.entity_id
_entity_poly.type
_entity_poly.pdbx_seq_one_letter_code
_entity_poly.pdbx_strand_id
1 'polypeptide(L)'
;MMRWSRGAAATGLAAAMTLLGLAPNAAADPELPADPLNVDNFAITSEVPTLAELDAQIRLLVATPAPDWVKADQLEGGSRAVVVPKMIYRVGFFRPPKGSSVVTGPETHEPDRHTAVINASRQGSPTVQVVAEWRRIDGRWKLASKSLCNGIKTIGLPIPCNFE
;
A
#
# COMPACT_ATOMS: atom_id res chain seq x y z
N MET A 1 -60.43 3.58 -60.13
CA MET A 1 -60.69 4.46 -58.97
C MET A 1 -59.35 4.85 -58.35
N MET A 2 -59.17 6.16 -58.10
CA MET A 2 -58.09 6.85 -57.35
C MET A 2 -56.62 6.56 -57.75
N ARG A 3 -55.88 7.53 -58.32
CA ARG A 3 -55.08 8.59 -57.62
C ARG A 3 -54.07 7.97 -56.64
N TRP A 4 -52.77 8.25 -56.68
CA TRP A 4 -52.14 9.56 -56.75
C TRP A 4 -50.61 9.49 -56.96
N SER A 5 -50.11 10.46 -57.73
CA SER A 5 -48.93 11.32 -57.56
C SER A 5 -47.56 10.75 -57.19
N ARG A 6 -46.65 10.87 -58.18
CA ARG A 6 -45.19 10.92 -58.06
C ARG A 6 -44.74 12.33 -57.62
N GLY A 7 -43.59 12.37 -56.95
CA GLY A 7 -42.63 13.48 -57.08
C GLY A 7 -42.51 14.39 -55.87
N ALA A 8 -41.71 13.98 -54.88
CA ALA A 8 -41.17 14.88 -53.87
C ALA A 8 -39.83 15.44 -54.36
N ALA A 9 -39.71 16.76 -54.23
CA ALA A 9 -38.58 17.58 -54.65
C ALA A 9 -37.54 17.79 -53.53
N ALA A 10 -36.46 18.46 -53.94
CA ALA A 10 -35.56 19.29 -53.16
C ALA A 10 -34.34 18.63 -52.49
N THR A 11 -33.26 18.62 -53.26
CA THR A 11 -31.88 18.82 -52.82
C THR A 11 -31.75 19.96 -51.81
N GLY A 12 -31.12 19.66 -50.67
CA GLY A 12 -30.60 20.64 -49.72
C GLY A 12 -29.33 20.09 -49.07
N LEU A 13 -28.17 20.60 -49.50
CA LEU A 13 -26.89 20.42 -48.81
C LEU A 13 -26.92 21.28 -47.54
N ALA A 14 -26.79 20.65 -46.37
CA ALA A 14 -26.49 21.33 -45.13
C ALA A 14 -25.37 20.57 -44.40
N ALA A 15 -24.31 21.31 -44.09
CA ALA A 15 -23.09 20.86 -43.45
C ALA A 15 -23.22 20.83 -41.92
N ALA A 16 -22.33 20.02 -41.31
CA ALA A 16 -21.85 20.06 -39.94
C ALA A 16 -22.84 19.74 -38.80
N MET A 17 -22.50 18.74 -37.98
CA MET A 17 -22.12 18.99 -36.58
C MET A 17 -21.58 17.72 -35.91
N THR A 18 -20.47 17.95 -35.22
CA THR A 18 -19.60 17.03 -34.51
C THR A 18 -20.25 16.37 -33.28
N LEU A 19 -19.81 15.13 -33.04
CA LEU A 19 -20.05 14.24 -31.90
C LEU A 19 -20.07 14.92 -30.53
N LEU A 20 -21.12 14.63 -29.73
CA LEU A 20 -21.16 14.83 -28.28
C LEU A 20 -21.57 13.51 -27.61
N GLY A 21 -20.58 12.65 -27.36
CA GLY A 21 -20.71 11.55 -26.41
C GLY A 21 -20.18 12.01 -25.05
N LEU A 22 -21.07 12.33 -24.12
CA LEU A 22 -20.74 12.56 -22.71
C LEU A 22 -21.17 11.31 -21.94
N ALA A 23 -20.18 10.43 -21.69
CA ALA A 23 -20.31 9.33 -20.73
C ALA A 23 -20.21 9.87 -19.28
N PRO A 24 -20.79 9.19 -18.29
CA PRO A 24 -20.80 9.65 -16.91
C PRO A 24 -19.40 9.67 -16.29
N ASN A 25 -19.08 10.75 -15.58
CA ASN A 25 -17.89 10.91 -14.76
C ASN A 25 -17.75 9.73 -13.77
N ALA A 26 -16.86 8.79 -14.08
CA ALA A 26 -16.24 7.96 -13.06
C ALA A 26 -15.37 8.89 -12.21
N ALA A 27 -15.75 9.07 -10.94
CA ALA A 27 -14.86 9.66 -9.94
C ALA A 27 -13.58 8.81 -9.92
N ALA A 28 -12.50 9.35 -10.48
CA ALA A 28 -11.18 8.80 -10.26
C ALA A 28 -10.90 8.92 -8.76
N ASP A 29 -10.74 7.79 -8.09
CA ASP A 29 -10.03 7.73 -6.81
C ASP A 29 -8.73 8.54 -6.96
N PRO A 30 -8.32 9.35 -5.96
CA PRO A 30 -6.99 9.93 -5.97
C PRO A 30 -6.00 8.77 -5.93
N GLU A 31 -5.47 8.44 -7.11
CA GLU A 31 -4.30 7.59 -7.27
C GLU A 31 -3.18 8.30 -6.51
N LEU A 32 -2.94 7.84 -5.27
CA LEU A 32 -1.80 8.24 -4.47
C LEU A 32 -0.58 8.14 -5.39
N PRO A 33 0.24 9.21 -5.53
CA PRO A 33 1.46 9.11 -6.29
C PRO A 33 2.22 7.89 -5.78
N ALA A 34 2.42 6.91 -6.65
CA ALA A 34 3.50 5.96 -6.47
C ALA A 34 4.80 6.75 -6.67
N ASP A 35 5.09 7.65 -5.74
CA ASP A 35 6.40 8.26 -5.62
C ASP A 35 7.33 7.05 -5.50
N PRO A 36 8.27 6.84 -6.44
CA PRO A 36 9.22 5.76 -6.30
C PRO A 36 9.91 6.02 -4.98
N LEU A 37 9.52 5.27 -3.94
CA LEU A 37 10.11 5.38 -2.62
C LEU A 37 11.60 5.45 -2.87
N ASN A 38 12.24 6.56 -2.49
CA ASN A 38 13.68 6.65 -2.55
C ASN A 38 14.18 5.64 -1.52
N VAL A 39 14.31 4.39 -1.97
CA VAL A 39 14.47 3.22 -1.10
C VAL A 39 15.75 3.39 -0.29
N ASP A 40 16.76 4.01 -0.89
CA ASP A 40 18.06 4.26 -0.27
C ASP A 40 18.01 5.27 0.88
N ASN A 41 16.98 6.11 1.00
CA ASN A 41 16.92 7.09 2.08
C ASN A 41 15.53 7.21 2.73
N PHE A 42 14.76 6.13 2.73
CA PHE A 42 13.42 6.14 3.30
C PHE A 42 13.47 6.40 4.82
N ALA A 43 12.70 7.38 5.28
CA ALA A 43 12.56 7.71 6.70
C ALA A 43 11.20 8.37 6.92
N ILE A 44 10.49 7.96 7.97
CA ILE A 44 9.31 8.67 8.44
C ILE A 44 9.77 9.61 9.58
N THR A 45 9.79 10.91 9.31
CA THR A 45 10.24 11.95 10.25
C THR A 45 9.13 12.89 10.70
N SER A 46 7.92 12.72 10.15
CA SER A 46 6.72 13.45 10.54
C SER A 46 6.48 13.35 12.05
N GLU A 47 5.93 14.41 12.64
CA GLU A 47 5.63 14.43 14.08
C GLU A 47 4.58 13.39 14.45
N VAL A 48 3.53 13.33 13.63
CA VAL A 48 2.50 12.28 13.66
C VAL A 48 2.62 11.53 12.32
N PRO A 49 2.98 10.24 12.32
CA PRO A 49 3.07 9.48 11.08
C PRO A 49 1.67 9.21 10.53
N THR A 50 1.53 9.28 9.21
CA THR A 50 0.28 8.95 8.52
C THR A 50 0.21 7.45 8.19
N LEU A 51 -1.00 6.89 8.08
CA LEU A 51 -1.19 5.50 7.62
C LEU A 51 -0.47 5.21 6.30
N ALA A 52 -0.39 6.17 5.38
CA ALA A 52 0.29 6.00 4.10
C ALA A 52 1.82 5.90 4.26
N GLU A 53 2.42 6.69 5.15
CA GLU A 53 3.85 6.58 5.49
C GLU A 53 4.15 5.23 6.14
N LEU A 54 3.30 4.80 7.09
CA LEU A 54 3.43 3.49 7.74
C LEU A 54 3.28 2.35 6.72
N ASP A 55 2.32 2.44 5.80
CA ASP A 55 2.13 1.48 4.71
C ASP A 55 3.37 1.38 3.82
N ALA A 56 3.93 2.53 3.42
CA ALA A 56 5.15 2.59 2.63
C ALA A 56 6.33 1.91 3.35
N GLN A 57 6.47 2.11 4.66
CA GLN A 57 7.51 1.45 5.46
C GLN A 57 7.31 -0.08 5.49
N ILE A 58 6.09 -0.56 5.72
CA ILE A 58 5.80 -2.00 5.71
C ILE A 58 6.08 -2.59 4.34
N ARG A 59 5.67 -1.94 3.25
CA ARG A 59 5.95 -2.39 1.88
C ARG A 59 7.45 -2.42 1.60
N LEU A 60 8.21 -1.41 2.04
CA LEU A 60 9.67 -1.42 1.95
C LEU A 60 10.28 -2.60 2.71
N LEU A 61 9.73 -2.96 3.86
CA LEU A 61 10.23 -4.08 4.66
C LEU A 61 9.92 -5.43 3.99
N VAL A 62 8.68 -5.67 3.54
CA VAL A 62 8.24 -7.05 3.17
C VAL A 62 8.03 -7.28 1.68
N ALA A 63 7.87 -6.22 0.88
CA ALA A 63 7.51 -6.32 -0.53
C ALA A 63 8.60 -5.84 -1.51
N THR A 64 9.71 -5.27 -1.02
CA THR A 64 10.83 -4.80 -1.87
C THR A 64 12.15 -5.51 -1.54
N PRO A 65 13.08 -5.59 -2.51
CA PRO A 65 14.43 -6.08 -2.31
C PRO A 65 15.37 -5.01 -1.70
N ALA A 66 14.86 -4.07 -0.91
CA ALA A 66 15.65 -2.99 -0.30
C ALA A 66 16.93 -3.52 0.39
N PRO A 67 18.06 -2.80 0.31
CA PRO A 67 19.28 -3.19 1.00
C PRO A 67 19.09 -3.41 2.51
N ASP A 68 19.90 -4.29 3.10
CA ASP A 68 19.81 -4.63 4.53
C ASP A 68 19.94 -3.41 5.45
N TRP A 69 20.80 -2.45 5.10
CA TRP A 69 20.99 -1.22 5.87
C TRP A 69 19.76 -0.31 5.82
N VAL A 70 19.08 -0.21 4.68
CA VAL A 70 17.79 0.49 4.57
C VAL A 70 16.75 -0.14 5.47
N LYS A 71 16.64 -1.48 5.43
CA LYS A 71 15.69 -2.20 6.29
C LYS A 71 16.05 -2.05 7.76
N ALA A 72 17.34 -2.08 8.13
CA ALA A 72 17.80 -1.87 9.49
C ALA A 72 17.37 -0.50 10.05
N ASP A 73 17.44 0.55 9.22
CA ASP A 73 17.03 1.91 9.61
C ASP A 73 15.54 2.01 9.96
N GLN A 74 14.70 1.11 9.45
CA GLN A 74 13.26 1.08 9.74
C GLN A 74 12.88 0.25 10.97
N LEU A 75 13.81 -0.47 11.57
CA LEU A 75 13.54 -1.46 12.62
C LEU A 75 14.16 -1.01 13.94
N GLU A 76 13.41 -1.10 15.03
CA GLU A 76 13.93 -0.85 16.38
C GLU A 76 15.16 -1.72 16.67
N GLY A 77 15.07 -3.03 16.40
CA GLY A 77 16.19 -3.97 16.55
C GLY A 77 17.33 -3.82 15.51
N GLY A 78 17.28 -2.82 14.64
CA GLY A 78 18.31 -2.52 13.65
C GLY A 78 18.71 -3.73 12.81
N SER A 79 20.02 -3.91 12.58
CA SER A 79 20.56 -5.01 11.77
C SER A 79 20.21 -6.40 12.29
N ARG A 80 19.97 -6.57 13.59
CA ARG A 80 19.60 -7.88 14.18
C ARG A 80 18.20 -8.31 13.76
N ALA A 81 17.31 -7.35 13.51
CA ALA A 81 15.92 -7.61 13.13
C ALA A 81 15.73 -7.84 11.61
N VAL A 82 16.71 -7.47 10.77
CA VAL A 82 16.61 -7.51 9.30
C VAL A 82 16.33 -8.91 8.74
N VAL A 83 16.70 -9.98 9.45
CA VAL A 83 16.43 -11.35 9.01
C VAL A 83 14.94 -11.61 8.79
N VAL A 84 14.07 -10.99 9.59
CA VAL A 84 12.62 -11.18 9.53
C VAL A 84 12.02 -10.69 8.21
N PRO A 85 12.12 -9.39 7.85
CA PRO A 85 11.59 -8.89 6.58
C PRO A 85 12.21 -9.58 5.37
N LYS A 86 13.49 -9.98 5.42
CA LYS A 86 14.13 -10.75 4.34
C LYS A 86 13.48 -12.10 4.13
N MET A 87 13.16 -12.81 5.21
CA MET A 87 12.48 -14.10 5.12
C MET A 87 11.06 -13.94 4.59
N ILE A 88 10.31 -12.94 5.07
CA ILE A 88 8.96 -12.66 4.56
C ILE A 88 8.99 -12.33 3.06
N TYR A 89 9.93 -11.47 2.62
CA TYR A 89 10.12 -11.13 1.21
C TYR A 89 10.44 -12.36 0.36
N ARG A 90 11.37 -13.22 0.83
CA ARG A 90 11.80 -14.43 0.13
C ARG A 90 10.66 -15.43 -0.04
N VAL A 91 9.87 -15.66 1.02
CA VAL A 91 8.68 -16.53 0.93
C VAL A 91 7.61 -15.90 0.04
N GLY A 92 7.54 -14.57 0.01
CA GLY A 92 6.64 -13.82 -0.85
C GLY A 92 5.17 -13.88 -0.40
N PHE A 93 4.92 -14.15 0.88
CA PHE A 93 3.56 -14.30 1.42
C PHE A 93 2.67 -13.07 1.16
N PHE A 94 3.24 -11.86 1.27
CA PHE A 94 2.47 -10.60 1.26
C PHE A 94 2.85 -9.68 0.11
N ARG A 95 3.39 -10.24 -0.98
CA ARG A 95 3.77 -9.45 -2.17
C ARG A 95 2.97 -9.86 -3.41
N PRO A 96 2.73 -8.91 -4.34
CA PRO A 96 2.12 -9.22 -5.61
C PRO A 96 2.85 -10.34 -6.36
N PRO A 97 2.14 -11.16 -7.16
CA PRO A 97 0.70 -11.06 -7.45
C PRO A 97 -0.19 -11.85 -6.47
N LYS A 98 0.38 -12.63 -5.55
CA LYS A 98 -0.37 -13.58 -4.71
C LYS A 98 -0.65 -13.11 -3.29
N GLY A 99 -0.16 -11.93 -2.91
CA GLY A 99 -0.43 -11.34 -1.61
C GLY A 99 -0.26 -9.83 -1.58
N SER A 100 -0.63 -9.24 -0.46
CA SER A 100 -0.51 -7.81 -0.18
C SER A 100 -0.40 -7.57 1.32
N SER A 101 0.14 -6.40 1.69
CA SER A 101 0.07 -5.84 3.04
C SER A 101 -0.43 -4.41 2.93
N VAL A 102 -1.41 -4.05 3.76
CA VAL A 102 -1.93 -2.67 3.85
C VAL A 102 -2.02 -2.24 5.30
N VAL A 103 -1.47 -1.07 5.64
CA VAL A 103 -1.65 -0.45 6.96
C VAL A 103 -2.95 0.35 6.98
N THR A 104 -3.79 0.10 7.98
CA THR A 104 -5.07 0.78 8.21
C THR A 104 -5.22 1.20 9.66
N GLY A 105 -6.27 1.98 9.94
CA GLY A 105 -6.70 2.23 11.31
C GLY A 105 -7.43 1.04 11.98
N PRO A 106 -7.90 1.21 13.22
CA PRO A 106 -7.74 2.41 14.03
C PRO A 106 -6.27 2.67 14.39
N GLU A 107 -5.88 3.95 14.44
CA GLU A 107 -4.54 4.37 14.86
C GLU A 107 -4.57 5.10 16.21
N THR A 108 -3.49 4.99 16.97
CA THR A 108 -3.27 5.79 18.18
C THR A 108 -1.93 6.50 18.08
N HIS A 109 -1.84 7.67 18.71
CA HIS A 109 -0.63 8.45 18.70
C HIS A 109 -0.30 9.01 20.07
N GLU A 110 0.97 8.83 20.44
CA GLU A 110 1.68 9.39 21.58
C GLU A 110 3.03 9.95 21.08
N PRO A 111 3.72 10.81 21.84
CA PRO A 111 4.92 11.51 21.36
C PRO A 111 6.03 10.61 20.81
N ASP A 112 6.22 9.43 21.41
CA ASP A 112 7.25 8.45 21.06
C ASP A 112 6.68 7.10 20.61
N ARG A 113 5.36 6.96 20.53
CA ARG A 113 4.66 5.71 20.21
C ARG A 113 3.48 5.96 19.28
N HIS A 114 3.35 5.14 18.25
CA HIS A 114 2.19 5.15 17.36
C HIS A 114 1.74 3.71 17.11
N THR A 115 0.43 3.45 17.05
CA THR A 115 -0.08 2.11 16.72
C THR A 115 -1.04 2.18 15.55
N ALA A 116 -1.05 1.13 14.73
CA ALA A 116 -1.97 0.96 13.60
C ALA A 116 -2.15 -0.54 13.29
N VAL A 117 -3.05 -0.88 12.38
CA VAL A 117 -3.35 -2.27 12.01
C VAL A 117 -2.72 -2.62 10.66
N ILE A 118 -1.92 -3.68 10.62
CA ILE A 118 -1.42 -4.26 9.38
C ILE A 118 -2.38 -5.37 8.94
N ASN A 119 -2.93 -5.26 7.73
CA ASN A 119 -3.75 -6.27 7.09
C ASN A 119 -2.91 -6.99 6.03
N ALA A 120 -2.58 -8.25 6.29
CA ALA A 120 -1.73 -9.06 5.44
C ALA A 120 -2.55 -10.17 4.77
N SER A 121 -2.62 -10.14 3.44
CA SER A 121 -3.47 -11.03 2.65
C SER A 121 -2.64 -11.89 1.71
N ARG A 122 -3.11 -13.12 1.48
CA ARG A 122 -2.54 -14.04 0.48
C ARG A 122 -3.62 -14.88 -0.16
N GLN A 123 -3.46 -15.20 -1.43
CA GLN A 123 -4.40 -16.05 -2.17
C GLN A 123 -4.56 -17.41 -1.49
N GLY A 124 -5.81 -17.83 -1.28
CA GLY A 124 -6.14 -19.11 -0.68
C GLY A 124 -5.95 -19.17 0.85
N SER A 125 -5.84 -18.04 1.54
CA SER A 125 -5.87 -18.00 3.01
C SER A 125 -6.59 -16.75 3.53
N PRO A 126 -7.13 -16.78 4.76
CA PRO A 126 -7.70 -15.60 5.39
C PRO A 126 -6.67 -14.46 5.53
N THR A 127 -7.15 -13.22 5.47
CA THR A 127 -6.37 -12.05 5.84
C THR A 127 -6.01 -12.12 7.32
N VAL A 128 -4.74 -11.88 7.61
CA VAL A 128 -4.21 -11.78 8.96
C VAL A 128 -4.16 -10.31 9.36
N GLN A 129 -4.59 -10.02 10.60
CA GLN A 129 -4.50 -8.68 11.18
C GLN A 129 -3.46 -8.67 12.30
N VAL A 130 -2.59 -7.67 12.29
CA VAL A 130 -1.57 -7.46 13.31
C VAL A 130 -1.67 -6.02 13.80
N VAL A 131 -1.93 -5.82 15.09
CA VAL A 131 -1.77 -4.51 15.72
C VAL A 131 -0.27 -4.27 15.87
N ALA A 132 0.24 -3.31 15.10
CA ALA A 132 1.64 -2.94 15.08
C ALA A 132 1.86 -1.63 15.83
N GLU A 133 3.07 -1.51 16.39
CA GLU A 133 3.56 -0.38 17.14
C GLU A 133 4.81 0.13 16.44
N TRP A 134 4.89 1.44 16.35
CA TRP A 134 6.05 2.19 15.88
C TRP A 134 6.57 3.04 17.04
N ARG A 135 7.90 3.11 17.13
CA ARG A 135 8.63 3.90 18.12
C ARG A 135 9.39 5.01 17.46
N ARG A 136 9.35 6.21 18.05
CA ARG A 136 10.13 7.35 17.59
C ARG A 136 11.52 7.29 18.23
N ILE A 137 12.53 6.98 17.43
CA ILE A 137 13.92 6.83 17.86
C ILE A 137 14.77 7.73 16.98
N ASP A 138 15.54 8.62 17.60
CA ASP A 138 16.41 9.59 16.91
C ASP A 138 15.67 10.41 15.83
N GLY A 139 14.44 10.82 16.14
CA GLY A 139 13.60 11.61 15.24
C GLY A 139 12.93 10.82 14.11
N ARG A 140 13.11 9.49 14.03
CA ARG A 140 12.54 8.61 13.00
C ARG A 140 11.58 7.60 13.61
N TRP A 141 10.50 7.28 12.90
CA TRP A 141 9.60 6.19 13.30
C TRP A 141 10.13 4.85 12.81
N LYS A 142 10.30 3.92 13.74
CA LYS A 142 10.77 2.56 13.49
C LYS A 142 9.73 1.56 13.95
N LEU A 143 9.55 0.46 13.20
CA LEU A 143 8.69 -0.63 13.62
C LEU A 143 9.26 -1.28 14.89
N ALA A 144 8.45 -1.38 15.93
CA ALA A 144 8.87 -1.89 17.22
C ALA A 144 9.25 -3.39 17.13
N SER A 145 10.30 -3.80 17.84
CA SER A 145 10.78 -5.18 17.88
C SER A 145 9.69 -6.13 18.36
N LYS A 146 8.90 -5.71 19.37
CA LYS A 146 7.74 -6.46 19.86
C LYS A 146 6.68 -6.70 18.78
N SER A 147 6.39 -5.70 17.95
CA SER A 147 5.41 -5.83 16.88
C SER A 147 5.90 -6.69 15.74
N LEU A 148 7.19 -6.59 15.39
CA LEU A 148 7.82 -7.49 14.43
C LEU A 148 7.71 -8.96 14.90
N CYS A 149 8.00 -9.19 16.18
CA CYS A 149 7.89 -10.51 16.82
C CYS A 149 6.47 -11.05 16.88
N ASN A 150 5.50 -10.22 17.24
CA ASN A 150 4.10 -10.60 17.19
C ASN A 150 3.67 -10.95 15.77
N GLY A 151 4.11 -10.18 14.77
CA GLY A 151 3.86 -10.47 13.36
C GLY A 151 4.32 -11.87 12.96
N ILE A 152 5.58 -12.23 13.27
CA ILE A 152 6.16 -13.56 13.02
C ILE A 152 5.32 -14.68 13.65
N LYS A 153 4.95 -14.52 14.93
CA LYS A 153 4.15 -15.50 15.67
C LYS A 153 2.79 -15.70 15.03
N THR A 154 2.11 -14.61 14.66
CA THR A 154 0.78 -14.67 14.03
C THR A 154 0.80 -15.42 12.70
N ILE A 155 1.89 -15.31 11.93
CA ILE A 155 2.01 -15.98 10.62
C ILE A 155 2.71 -17.34 10.70
N GLY A 156 3.07 -17.80 11.91
CA GLY A 156 3.64 -19.12 12.15
C GLY A 156 5.05 -19.35 11.60
N LEU A 157 5.85 -18.28 11.44
CA LEU A 157 7.24 -18.42 11.00
C LEU A 157 8.14 -18.84 12.17
N PRO A 158 9.01 -19.86 12.01
CA PRO A 158 9.91 -20.32 13.08
C PRO A 158 11.17 -19.45 13.18
N ILE A 159 11.00 -18.13 13.34
CA ILE A 159 12.10 -17.18 13.46
C ILE A 159 12.22 -16.75 14.93
N PRO A 160 13.38 -16.94 15.59
CA PRO A 160 13.57 -16.52 16.96
C PRO A 160 13.58 -14.99 17.09
N CYS A 161 12.95 -14.50 18.16
CA CYS A 161 12.87 -13.09 18.53
C CYS A 161 14.04 -12.65 19.41
N ASN A 162 15.26 -12.69 18.87
CA ASN A 162 16.49 -12.36 19.59
C ASN A 162 16.97 -10.91 19.35
N PHE A 163 16.04 -10.01 19.01
CA PHE A 163 16.28 -8.60 18.68
C PHE A 163 15.33 -7.65 19.44
N GLU A 164 14.63 -8.19 20.44
CA GLU A 164 13.90 -7.42 21.47
C GLU A 164 14.87 -6.83 22.49
#